data_AF-A0A2S4PNS8-F1
#
_entry.id   AF-A0A2S4PNS8-F1
#
_cell.length_a   1.000
_cell.length_b   1.000
_cell.length_c   1.000
_cell.angle_alpha   90.00
_cell.angle_beta   90.00
_cell.angle_gamma   90.00
#
_symmetry.space_group_name_H-M   'P 1'
#
loop_
_entity.id
_entity.type
_entity.pdbx_description
1 polymer ?
#
loop_
_entity_poly.entity_id
_entity_poly.type
_entity_poly.pdbx_seq_one_letter_code
_entity_poly.pdbx_strand_id
1 'polypeptide(L)'
;MYLNSGVSSGRKDFCHFPQRYIRPPFLQKLLDAKARNHEDLKFSYIVFRRGIDERKNFSDLLLGDTATSQSFQGYEFHDIPESHQNEDYVKTNVKFNTLSLPRVILSPLKRHGHVTLDLCTPSGQIERWTIPKSFSKVAYRDARKSKWGDLWALGAKTRVFKNLKLGNPIDAKYPKFEKNLKNKVNKIRYRFRPGWLQAF
;
A
#
# COMPACT_ATOMS: atom_id res chain seq x y z
N MET A 1 8.12 7.35 5.33
CA MET A 1 6.69 6.97 5.22
C MET A 1 5.89 7.13 6.52
N TYR A 2 6.39 6.68 7.69
CA TYR A 2 5.70 6.88 8.98
C TYR A 2 6.53 7.78 9.90
N LEU A 3 5.96 8.92 10.31
CA LEU A 3 6.65 9.89 11.19
C LEU A 3 6.51 9.52 12.68
N ASN A 4 5.44 8.82 13.04
CA ASN A 4 5.15 8.45 14.42
C ASN A 4 5.19 6.92 14.56
N SER A 5 6.11 6.42 15.38
CA SER A 5 6.12 5.03 15.83
C SER A 5 5.10 4.82 16.97
N GLY A 6 4.47 3.65 17.04
CA GLY A 6 3.54 3.29 18.12
C GLY A 6 2.18 2.78 17.66
N VAL A 7 1.35 2.35 18.63
CA VAL A 7 -0.05 1.97 18.41
C VAL A 7 -0.88 3.25 18.29
N SER A 8 -1.70 3.37 17.26
CA SER A 8 -2.51 4.55 17.00
C SER A 8 -3.92 4.11 16.59
N SER A 9 -4.91 4.85 17.07
CA SER A 9 -6.33 4.57 16.89
C SER A 9 -6.84 5.32 15.67
N GLY A 10 -7.77 4.71 14.94
CA GLY A 10 -8.38 5.32 13.76
C GLY A 10 -7.48 5.34 12.52
N ARG A 11 -6.39 4.56 12.50
CA ARG A 11 -5.60 4.32 11.28
C ARG A 11 -6.46 3.65 10.21
N LYS A 12 -6.46 4.23 9.00
CA LYS A 12 -7.19 3.74 7.82
C LYS A 12 -6.26 3.37 6.66
N ASP A 13 -4.96 3.39 6.92
CA ASP A 13 -3.87 3.30 5.96
C ASP A 13 -3.16 1.94 5.95
N PHE A 14 -3.67 0.93 6.68
CA PHE A 14 -3.13 -0.42 6.60
C PHE A 14 -3.71 -1.16 5.39
N CYS A 15 -2.82 -1.70 4.55
CA CYS A 15 -3.21 -2.58 3.44
C CYS A 15 -3.70 -3.91 4.02
N HIS A 16 -4.95 -4.25 3.76
CA HIS A 16 -5.54 -5.51 4.17
C HIS A 16 -6.41 -6.08 3.06
N PHE A 17 -6.52 -7.40 3.01
CA PHE A 17 -7.54 -8.07 2.21
C PHE A 17 -8.59 -8.66 3.15
N PRO A 18 -9.90 -8.46 2.86
CA PRO A 18 -10.94 -9.14 3.58
C PRO A 18 -11.01 -10.60 3.10
N GLN A 19 -10.99 -11.54 4.03
CA GLN A 19 -11.34 -12.93 3.76
C GLN A 19 -12.63 -13.26 4.48
N ARG A 20 -13.63 -13.65 3.70
CA ARG A 20 -14.89 -14.14 4.23
C ARG A 20 -14.70 -15.58 4.70
N TYR A 21 -15.08 -15.85 5.93
CA TYR A 21 -15.19 -17.21 6.44
C TYR A 21 -16.61 -17.48 6.94
N ILE A 22 -17.05 -18.72 6.78
CA ILE A 22 -18.36 -19.17 7.26
C ILE A 22 -18.24 -19.36 8.77
N ARG A 23 -19.14 -18.72 9.53
CA ARG A 23 -19.14 -18.83 10.99
C ARG A 23 -19.59 -20.23 11.38
N PRO A 24 -18.83 -20.97 12.21
CA PRO A 24 -19.25 -22.29 12.66
C PRO A 24 -20.51 -22.20 13.55
N PRO A 25 -21.38 -23.23 13.56
CA PRO A 25 -22.68 -23.18 14.23
C PRO A 25 -22.61 -22.84 15.73
N PHE A 26 -21.56 -23.30 16.43
CA PHE A 26 -21.39 -22.99 17.85
C PHE A 26 -21.16 -21.48 18.08
N LEU A 27 -20.35 -20.84 17.22
CA LEU A 27 -20.03 -19.43 17.33
C LEU A 27 -21.22 -18.57 16.92
N GLN A 28 -22.05 -19.05 15.98
CA GLN A 28 -23.32 -18.41 15.62
C GLN A 28 -24.29 -18.35 16.79
N LYS A 29 -24.43 -19.45 17.55
CA LYS A 29 -25.25 -19.51 18.77
C LYS A 29 -24.70 -18.59 19.87
N LEU A 30 -23.38 -18.55 20.06
CA LEU A 30 -22.74 -17.70 21.08
C LEU A 30 -22.91 -16.20 20.81
N LEU A 31 -22.85 -15.79 19.54
CA LEU A 31 -22.97 -14.39 19.12
C LEU A 31 -24.42 -13.95 18.82
N ASP A 32 -25.39 -14.86 18.96
CA ASP A 32 -26.80 -14.67 18.59
C ASP A 32 -26.97 -14.08 17.17
N ALA A 33 -26.09 -14.50 16.25
CA ALA A 33 -26.02 -13.95 14.92
C ALA A 33 -27.06 -14.63 14.00
N LYS A 34 -28.27 -14.06 13.93
CA LYS A 34 -29.39 -14.63 13.16
C LYS A 34 -29.39 -14.27 11.66
N ALA A 35 -28.85 -13.10 11.31
CA ALA A 35 -29.00 -12.54 9.96
C ALA A 35 -27.84 -12.85 8.99
N ARG A 36 -26.64 -13.18 9.47
CA ARG A 36 -25.46 -13.42 8.62
C ARG A 36 -24.68 -14.62 9.13
N ASN A 37 -24.48 -15.62 8.28
CA ASN A 37 -23.73 -16.85 8.58
C ASN A 37 -22.22 -16.75 8.28
N HIS A 38 -21.72 -15.55 7.99
CA HIS A 38 -20.32 -15.33 7.65
C HIS A 38 -19.76 -14.11 8.39
N GLU A 39 -18.44 -14.10 8.54
CA GLU A 39 -17.67 -12.96 9.02
C GLU A 39 -16.53 -12.66 8.05
N ASP A 40 -16.19 -11.39 7.92
CA ASP A 40 -15.10 -10.92 7.06
C ASP A 40 -13.91 -10.54 7.96
N LEU A 41 -12.86 -11.35 7.98
CA LEU A 41 -11.61 -11.07 8.69
C LEU A 41 -10.67 -10.27 7.79
N LYS A 42 -9.97 -9.30 8.38
CA LYS A 42 -8.96 -8.51 7.68
C LYS A 42 -7.59 -9.15 7.91
N PHE A 43 -6.96 -9.61 6.85
CA PHE A 43 -5.62 -10.18 6.91
C PHE A 43 -4.62 -9.26 6.20
N SER A 44 -3.37 -9.33 6.65
CA SER A 44 -2.22 -8.71 5.99
C SER A 44 -1.06 -9.70 6.08
N TYR A 45 -0.50 -10.09 4.94
CA TYR A 45 0.72 -10.90 4.89
C TYR A 45 1.75 -10.22 3.99
N ILE A 46 3.02 -10.51 4.23
CA ILE A 46 4.13 -10.13 3.35
C ILE A 46 4.81 -11.43 2.95
N VAL A 47 4.87 -11.69 1.65
CA VAL A 47 5.65 -12.79 1.10
C VAL A 47 6.89 -12.19 0.45
N PHE A 48 8.06 -12.62 0.88
CA PHE A 48 9.31 -12.28 0.24
C PHE A 48 9.98 -13.58 -0.23
N ARG A 49 10.67 -13.50 -1.37
CA ARG A 49 11.51 -14.58 -1.88
C ARG A 49 12.97 -14.17 -1.75
N ARG A 50 13.86 -15.12 -1.45
CA ARG A 50 15.30 -14.86 -1.48
C ARG A 50 15.72 -14.60 -2.93
N GLY A 51 16.24 -13.41 -3.20
CA GLY A 51 16.78 -13.02 -4.50
C GLY A 51 18.22 -12.53 -4.36
N ILE A 52 18.89 -12.34 -5.50
CA ILE A 52 20.17 -11.64 -5.55
C ILE A 52 19.88 -10.15 -5.36
N ASP A 53 20.53 -9.54 -4.36
CA ASP A 53 20.33 -8.12 -4.05
C ASP A 53 21.14 -7.26 -5.03
N GLU A 54 20.53 -6.87 -6.15
CA GLU A 54 21.19 -6.06 -7.18
C GLU A 54 21.66 -4.69 -6.67
N ARG A 55 21.12 -4.22 -5.54
CA ARG A 55 21.58 -3.01 -4.87
C ARG A 55 23.04 -3.08 -4.41
N LYS A 56 23.57 -4.29 -4.17
CA LYS A 56 24.98 -4.47 -3.78
C LYS A 56 25.93 -4.45 -4.97
N ASN A 57 25.42 -4.79 -6.17
CA ASN A 57 26.22 -4.93 -7.38
C ASN A 57 26.28 -3.63 -8.19
N PHE A 58 25.24 -2.79 -8.09
CA PHE A 58 25.20 -1.49 -8.74
C PHE A 58 25.53 -0.38 -7.75
N SER A 59 26.79 0.05 -7.72
CA SER A 59 27.25 1.27 -7.02
C SER A 59 26.60 2.56 -7.54
N ASP A 60 25.89 2.47 -8.66
CA ASP A 60 25.42 3.59 -9.48
C ASP A 60 23.88 3.57 -9.64
N LEU A 61 23.16 3.10 -8.61
CA LEU A 61 21.70 3.23 -8.55
C LEU A 61 21.32 4.62 -8.09
N LEU A 62 20.62 5.36 -8.95
CA LEU A 62 19.97 6.61 -8.57
C LEU A 62 18.85 6.30 -7.57
N LEU A 63 18.99 6.83 -6.36
CA LEU A 63 18.07 6.66 -5.23
C LEU A 63 17.73 8.03 -4.62
N GLY A 64 16.63 8.10 -3.86
CA GLY A 64 16.25 9.31 -3.14
C GLY A 64 15.55 10.36 -4.02
N ASP A 65 15.83 11.63 -3.74
CA ASP A 65 15.14 12.76 -4.35
C ASP A 65 15.54 12.99 -5.82
N THR A 66 16.79 12.68 -6.18
CA THR A 66 17.29 12.76 -7.57
C THR A 66 16.53 11.80 -8.47
N ALA A 67 16.44 10.53 -8.06
CA ALA A 67 15.66 9.50 -8.73
C ALA A 67 14.18 9.89 -8.84
N THR A 68 13.61 10.41 -7.75
CA THR A 68 12.22 10.86 -7.73
C THR A 68 11.97 12.00 -8.73
N SER A 69 12.89 12.95 -8.82
CA SER A 69 12.79 14.10 -9.73
C SER A 69 12.94 13.65 -11.20
N GLN A 70 13.87 12.73 -11.47
CA GLN A 70 14.04 12.12 -12.79
C GLN A 70 12.79 11.32 -13.20
N SER A 71 12.24 10.50 -12.31
CA SER A 71 10.99 9.77 -12.58
C SER A 71 9.80 10.70 -12.77
N PHE A 72 9.79 11.88 -12.14
CA PHE A 72 8.75 12.89 -12.31
C PHE A 72 8.81 13.56 -13.69
N GLN A 73 10.02 13.85 -14.18
CA GLN A 73 10.24 14.29 -15.56
C GLN A 73 9.81 13.22 -16.57
N GLY A 74 10.01 11.95 -16.21
CA GLY A 74 9.57 10.79 -16.99
C GLY A 74 10.60 10.33 -18.00
N TYR A 75 10.45 9.08 -18.45
CA TYR A 75 11.35 8.41 -19.39
C TYR A 75 10.78 8.30 -20.81
N GLU A 76 9.68 9.01 -21.12
CA GLU A 76 9.00 8.90 -22.41
C GLU A 76 9.88 9.30 -23.61
N PHE A 77 10.83 10.21 -23.39
CA PHE A 77 11.77 10.71 -24.39
C PHE A 77 13.18 10.11 -24.26
N HIS A 78 13.38 9.18 -23.33
CA HIS A 78 14.67 8.52 -23.13
C HIS A 78 14.64 7.14 -23.79
N ASP A 79 15.56 6.91 -24.71
CA ASP A 79 15.61 5.67 -25.45
C ASP A 79 16.02 4.49 -24.57
N ILE A 80 15.29 3.39 -24.72
CA ILE A 80 15.62 2.12 -24.08
C ILE A 80 16.77 1.53 -24.92
N PRO A 81 17.93 1.20 -24.32
CA PRO A 81 19.13 0.79 -25.05
C PRO A 81 18.97 -0.48 -25.91
N GLU A 82 17.87 -1.21 -25.79
CA GLU A 82 17.64 -2.48 -26.50
C GLU A 82 16.68 -2.38 -27.69
N SER A 83 16.07 -1.22 -28.00
CA SER A 83 14.96 -1.20 -28.97
C SER A 83 15.32 -1.02 -30.45
N HIS A 84 16.44 -0.39 -30.87
CA HIS A 84 16.68 -0.17 -32.31
C HIS A 84 18.17 -0.18 -32.72
N GLN A 85 18.51 -1.04 -33.68
CA GLN A 85 19.86 -1.29 -34.23
C GLN A 85 20.34 -0.26 -35.26
N ASN A 86 19.85 0.99 -35.26
CA ASN A 86 20.22 1.99 -36.28
C ASN A 86 20.96 3.19 -35.66
N GLU A 87 22.01 3.65 -36.35
CA GLU A 87 23.21 4.31 -35.81
C GLU A 87 23.11 5.80 -35.43
N ASP A 88 21.92 6.40 -35.39
CA ASP A 88 21.76 7.84 -35.10
C ASP A 88 21.27 8.13 -33.67
N TYR A 89 21.95 7.57 -32.66
CA TYR A 89 21.54 7.73 -31.25
C TYR A 89 22.33 8.80 -30.49
N VAL A 90 21.59 9.78 -29.95
CA VAL A 90 22.09 10.66 -28.88
C VAL A 90 22.17 9.83 -27.60
N LYS A 91 23.39 9.42 -27.21
CA LYS A 91 23.63 8.80 -25.88
C LYS A 91 23.18 9.77 -24.79
N THR A 92 21.97 9.60 -24.27
CA THR A 92 21.57 10.30 -23.06
C THR A 92 22.25 9.62 -21.87
N ASN A 93 22.90 10.40 -20.99
CA ASN A 93 23.55 9.90 -19.76
C ASN A 93 22.55 9.37 -18.71
N VAL A 94 21.29 9.11 -19.10
CA VAL A 94 20.19 8.79 -18.19
C VAL A 94 20.06 7.27 -18.12
N LYS A 95 20.63 6.70 -17.06
CA LYS A 95 20.56 5.26 -16.80
C LYS A 95 19.16 4.87 -16.31
N PHE A 96 18.45 4.09 -17.10
CA PHE A 96 17.15 3.54 -16.72
C PHE A 96 17.32 2.32 -15.80
N ASN A 97 16.67 2.35 -14.62
CA ASN A 97 16.60 1.20 -13.73
C ASN A 97 15.18 1.06 -13.17
N THR A 98 14.66 -0.16 -13.09
CA THR A 98 13.31 -0.41 -12.59
C THR A 98 13.16 -0.13 -11.09
N LEU A 99 14.25 -0.24 -10.31
CA LEU A 99 14.28 0.02 -8.86
C LEU A 99 14.20 1.51 -8.52
N SER A 100 14.59 2.40 -9.44
CA SER A 100 14.47 3.85 -9.26
C SER A 100 13.10 4.38 -9.68
N LEU A 101 12.18 3.52 -10.12
CA LEU A 101 10.82 3.93 -10.51
C LEU A 101 9.87 3.99 -9.30
N PRO A 102 8.99 5.00 -9.24
CA PRO A 102 7.93 5.06 -8.25
C PRO A 102 6.90 3.93 -8.48
N ARG A 103 6.29 3.45 -7.40
CA ARG A 103 5.30 2.37 -7.40
C ARG A 103 3.91 2.86 -7.03
N VAL A 104 2.89 2.44 -7.76
CA VAL A 104 1.49 2.78 -7.48
C VAL A 104 1.01 2.10 -6.20
N ILE A 105 0.54 2.87 -5.21
CA ILE A 105 0.08 2.38 -3.90
C ILE A 105 -1.44 2.18 -3.85
N LEU A 106 -2.21 2.88 -4.67
CA LEU A 106 -3.67 2.74 -4.71
C LEU A 106 -4.15 2.67 -6.15
N SER A 107 -5.33 2.07 -6.35
CA SER A 107 -6.01 2.08 -7.64
C SER A 107 -6.10 3.51 -8.20
N PRO A 108 -5.74 3.74 -9.47
CA PRO A 108 -5.79 5.06 -10.09
C PRO A 108 -7.17 5.71 -10.00
N LEU A 109 -7.22 7.00 -9.67
CA LEU A 109 -8.45 7.78 -9.66
C LEU A 109 -8.70 8.33 -11.07
N LYS A 110 -9.66 7.73 -11.77
CA LYS A 110 -10.01 8.07 -13.16
C LYS A 110 -11.02 9.22 -13.16
N ARG A 111 -10.63 10.37 -13.71
CA ARG A 111 -11.52 11.52 -13.95
C ARG A 111 -11.61 11.80 -15.44
N HIS A 112 -12.46 12.76 -15.81
CA HIS A 112 -12.52 13.24 -17.18
C HIS A 112 -11.26 14.07 -17.49
N GLY A 113 -10.53 13.67 -18.54
CA GLY A 113 -9.36 14.42 -19.02
C GLY A 113 -8.10 14.34 -18.16
N HIS A 114 -8.13 13.73 -16.97
CA HIS A 114 -6.93 13.45 -16.17
C HIS A 114 -7.09 12.19 -15.31
N VAL A 115 -5.95 11.63 -14.91
CA VAL A 115 -5.85 10.53 -13.96
C VAL A 115 -4.96 10.96 -12.82
N THR A 116 -5.34 10.61 -11.60
CA THR A 116 -4.52 10.84 -10.42
C THR A 116 -3.98 9.51 -9.90
N LEU A 117 -2.65 9.41 -9.79
CA LEU A 117 -1.94 8.27 -9.23
C LEU A 117 -1.42 8.61 -7.84
N ASP A 118 -1.59 7.68 -6.90
CA ASP A 118 -0.93 7.75 -5.60
C ASP A 118 0.30 6.83 -5.65
N LEU A 119 1.49 7.41 -5.55
CA LEU A 119 2.77 6.74 -5.79
C LEU A 119 3.64 6.73 -4.52
N CYS A 120 4.37 5.62 -4.32
CA CYS A 120 5.52 5.53 -3.43
C CYS A 120 6.76 5.88 -4.23
N THR A 121 7.43 6.98 -3.89
CA THR A 121 8.62 7.42 -4.60
C THR A 121 9.89 6.78 -4.04
N PRO A 122 10.99 6.71 -4.81
CA PRO A 122 12.30 6.27 -4.31
C PRO A 122 12.84 7.11 -3.14
N SER A 123 12.36 8.34 -2.95
CA SER A 123 12.62 9.17 -1.77
C SER A 123 11.93 8.68 -0.48
N GLY A 124 11.10 7.63 -0.55
CA GLY A 124 10.38 7.08 0.61
C GLY A 124 9.20 7.94 1.07
N GLN A 125 8.74 8.83 0.19
CA GLN A 125 7.59 9.70 0.39
C GLN A 125 6.40 9.18 -0.43
N ILE A 126 5.20 9.58 -0.02
CA ILE A 126 3.98 9.28 -0.78
C ILE A 126 3.54 10.55 -1.46
N GLU A 127 3.52 10.49 -2.79
CA GLU A 127 3.15 11.60 -3.63
C GLU A 127 1.88 11.24 -4.42
N ARG A 128 1.11 12.27 -4.72
CA ARG A 128 -0.05 12.22 -5.58
C ARG A 128 0.30 12.94 -6.88
N TRP A 129 0.35 12.19 -7.97
CA TRP A 129 0.71 12.69 -9.29
C TRP A 129 -0.54 12.82 -10.16
N THR A 130 -0.68 13.94 -10.86
CA THR A 130 -1.80 14.16 -11.79
C THR A 130 -1.30 14.14 -13.23
N ILE A 131 -1.85 13.22 -14.01
CA ILE A 131 -1.53 13.02 -15.42
C ILE A 131 -2.75 13.45 -16.26
N PRO A 132 -2.74 14.69 -16.79
CA PRO A 132 -3.78 15.13 -17.71
C PRO A 132 -3.55 14.57 -19.12
N LYS A 133 -4.62 14.42 -19.90
CA LYS A 133 -4.58 13.97 -21.30
C LYS A 133 -3.74 14.89 -22.19
N SER A 134 -3.65 16.18 -21.84
CA SER A 134 -2.83 17.17 -22.53
C SER A 134 -1.33 17.10 -22.21
N PHE A 135 -0.93 16.40 -21.15
CA PHE A 135 0.49 16.22 -20.81
C PHE A 135 1.14 15.21 -21.75
N SER A 136 0.63 13.98 -21.77
CA SER A 136 1.00 12.98 -22.76
C SER A 136 -0.18 12.04 -23.01
N LYS A 137 -0.41 11.72 -24.29
CA LYS A 137 -1.46 10.76 -24.69
C LYS A 137 -1.10 9.35 -24.24
N VAL A 138 0.18 8.98 -24.29
CA VAL A 138 0.68 7.65 -23.87
C VAL A 138 0.59 7.54 -22.35
N ALA A 139 1.15 8.50 -21.62
CA ALA A 139 1.06 8.55 -20.16
C ALA A 139 -0.39 8.53 -19.68
N TYR A 140 -1.29 9.30 -20.30
CA TYR A 140 -2.70 9.27 -19.92
C TYR A 140 -3.36 7.91 -20.16
N ARG A 141 -3.10 7.26 -21.30
CA ARG A 141 -3.66 5.94 -21.63
C ARG A 141 -3.16 4.89 -20.64
N ASP A 142 -1.89 4.92 -20.29
CA ASP A 142 -1.25 3.92 -19.44
C ASP A 142 -1.60 4.15 -17.97
N ALA A 143 -1.70 5.41 -17.53
CA ALA A 143 -2.20 5.75 -16.20
C ALA A 143 -3.63 5.25 -15.96
N ARG A 144 -4.49 5.20 -16.99
CA ARG A 144 -5.84 4.64 -16.87
C ARG A 144 -5.86 3.12 -16.75
N LYS A 145 -4.82 2.45 -17.25
CA LYS A 145 -4.67 0.99 -17.26
C LYS A 145 -3.86 0.47 -16.07
N SER A 146 -3.09 1.34 -15.41
CA SER A 146 -2.30 0.95 -14.26
C SER A 146 -3.16 0.43 -13.11
N LYS A 147 -2.56 -0.46 -12.34
CA LYS A 147 -3.13 -1.13 -11.18
C LYS A 147 -2.25 -0.87 -9.97
N TRP A 148 -2.80 -1.23 -8.81
CA TRP A 148 -2.03 -1.20 -7.58
C TRP A 148 -0.80 -2.13 -7.69
N GLY A 149 0.37 -1.61 -7.31
CA GLY A 149 1.63 -2.34 -7.34
C GLY A 149 2.48 -2.11 -8.60
N ASP A 150 1.92 -1.49 -9.63
CA ASP A 150 2.64 -1.22 -10.89
C ASP A 150 3.75 -0.17 -10.70
N LEU A 151 4.83 -0.29 -11.48
CA LEU A 151 5.86 0.73 -11.59
C LEU A 151 5.44 1.83 -12.57
N TRP A 152 5.84 3.08 -12.30
CA TRP A 152 5.46 4.23 -13.11
C TRP A 152 6.68 4.98 -13.65
N ALA A 153 6.84 5.03 -14.97
CA ALA A 153 8.00 5.65 -15.63
C ALA A 153 7.68 6.91 -16.46
N LEU A 154 6.42 7.20 -16.74
CA LEU A 154 6.04 8.22 -17.73
C LEU A 154 5.90 9.64 -17.16
N GLY A 155 6.35 9.87 -15.92
CA GLY A 155 6.27 11.18 -15.29
C GLY A 155 4.84 11.67 -15.03
N ALA A 156 4.72 12.95 -14.69
CA ALA A 156 3.44 13.63 -14.52
C ALA A 156 3.58 15.16 -14.67
N LYS A 157 2.46 15.86 -14.85
CA LYS A 157 2.48 17.33 -14.92
C LYS A 157 2.62 17.98 -13.54
N THR A 158 1.92 17.45 -12.54
CA THR A 158 1.93 17.99 -11.17
C THR A 158 2.06 16.87 -10.15
N ARG A 159 2.77 17.17 -9.06
CA ARG A 159 2.91 16.32 -7.88
C ARG A 159 2.54 17.08 -6.61
N VAL A 160 1.91 16.39 -5.67
CA VAL A 160 1.53 16.91 -4.36
C VAL A 160 1.83 15.86 -3.30
N PHE A 161 2.38 16.24 -2.15
CA PHE A 161 2.55 15.29 -1.05
C PHE A 161 1.22 14.82 -0.50
N LYS A 162 1.08 13.51 -0.30
CA LYS A 162 -0.12 12.92 0.28
C LYS A 162 0.03 12.82 1.79
N ASN A 163 -0.79 13.58 2.51
CA ASN A 163 -0.89 13.46 3.96
C ASN A 163 -1.58 12.14 4.32
N LEU A 164 -0.81 11.18 4.81
CA LEU A 164 -1.34 9.93 5.34
C LEU A 164 -2.09 10.19 6.65
N LYS A 165 -3.26 9.57 6.79
CA LYS A 165 -4.01 9.57 8.05
C LYS A 165 -3.43 8.51 8.98
N LEU A 166 -2.34 8.85 9.66
CA LEU A 166 -1.59 7.97 10.57
C LEU A 166 -2.33 7.65 11.89
N GLY A 167 -3.58 8.08 12.03
CA GLY A 167 -4.37 7.97 13.26
C GLY A 167 -3.83 8.83 14.38
N ASN A 168 -4.56 8.87 15.49
CA ASN A 168 -4.08 9.53 16.71
C ASN A 168 -3.26 8.53 17.51
N PRO A 169 -2.04 8.88 17.97
CA PRO A 169 -1.28 7.99 18.85
C PRO A 169 -2.16 7.61 20.03
N ILE A 170 -2.29 6.30 20.29
CA ILE A 170 -2.87 5.84 21.54
C ILE A 170 -1.74 5.97 22.53
N ASP A 171 -1.72 7.07 23.27
CA ASP A 171 -0.84 7.15 24.42
C ASP A 171 -1.13 5.93 25.30
N ALA A 172 -0.11 5.15 25.61
CA ALA A 172 -0.17 4.02 26.54
C ALA A 172 -0.61 4.42 27.97
N LYS A 173 -1.10 5.65 28.15
CA LYS A 173 -1.69 6.22 29.36
C LYS A 173 -3.20 6.05 29.47
N TYR A 174 -3.90 5.47 28.49
CA TYR A 174 -5.36 5.22 28.59
C TYR A 174 -5.71 3.73 28.85
N PRO A 175 -5.77 3.29 30.13
CA PRO A 175 -6.10 1.90 30.54
C PRO A 175 -7.55 1.47 30.25
N LYS A 176 -8.36 2.30 29.58
CA LYS A 176 -9.81 2.07 29.38
C LYS A 176 -10.09 0.99 28.33
N PHE A 177 -9.22 0.81 27.33
CA PHE A 177 -9.40 -0.23 26.30
C PHE A 177 -9.07 -1.63 26.84
N GLU A 178 -7.98 -1.77 27.60
CA GLU A 178 -7.67 -3.02 28.31
C GLU A 178 -8.77 -3.42 29.29
N LYS A 179 -9.32 -2.48 30.06
CA LYS A 179 -10.43 -2.75 30.99
C LYS A 179 -11.66 -3.27 30.24
N ASN A 180 -11.98 -2.72 29.07
CA ASN A 180 -13.12 -3.20 28.27
C ASN A 180 -12.89 -4.59 27.67
N LEU A 181 -11.67 -4.93 27.25
CA LEU A 181 -11.31 -6.29 26.81
C LEU A 181 -11.34 -7.29 27.96
N LYS A 182 -10.74 -6.96 29.11
CA LYS A 182 -10.75 -7.80 30.33
C LYS A 182 -12.17 -8.02 30.84
N ASN A 183 -13.02 -6.98 30.84
CA ASN A 183 -14.43 -7.10 31.23
C ASN A 183 -15.24 -7.97 30.26
N LYS A 184 -14.96 -7.90 28.95
CA LYS A 184 -15.63 -8.72 27.94
C LYS A 184 -15.22 -10.19 28.03
N VAL A 185 -13.93 -10.47 28.26
CA VAL A 185 -13.41 -11.83 28.52
C VAL A 185 -13.95 -12.40 29.84
N ASN A 186 -13.98 -11.61 30.91
CA ASN A 186 -14.57 -12.03 32.18
C ASN A 186 -16.07 -12.31 32.05
N LYS A 187 -16.83 -11.49 31.31
CA LYS A 187 -18.25 -11.72 31.05
C LYS A 187 -18.51 -13.02 30.27
N ILE A 188 -17.59 -13.44 29.40
CA ILE A 188 -17.64 -14.74 28.71
C ILE A 188 -17.29 -15.88 29.68
N ARG A 189 -16.31 -15.67 30.57
CA ARG A 189 -15.88 -16.64 31.59
C ARG A 189 -16.97 -16.93 32.62
N TYR A 190 -17.74 -15.92 33.04
CA TYR A 190 -18.90 -16.11 33.96
C TYR A 190 -20.13 -16.73 33.29
N ARG A 191 -20.17 -16.85 31.95
CA ARG A 191 -21.23 -17.58 31.23
C ARG A 191 -20.95 -19.09 31.11
N PHE A 192 -19.70 -19.50 31.20
CA PHE A 192 -19.31 -20.89 31.39
C PHE A 192 -19.18 -21.16 32.88
N ARG A 193 -20.29 -21.53 33.54
CA ARG A 193 -20.21 -22.10 34.90
C ARG A 193 -19.38 -23.39 34.84
N PRO A 194 -18.34 -23.56 35.68
CA PRO A 194 -17.68 -24.84 35.87
C PRO A 194 -18.62 -25.72 36.70
N GLY A 195 -19.58 -26.35 36.04
CA GLY A 195 -20.57 -27.25 36.65
C GLY A 195 -20.47 -28.70 36.16
N TRP A 196 -19.33 -29.08 35.60
CA TRP A 196 -19.03 -30.46 35.18
C TRP A 196 -17.60 -30.78 35.57
N LEU A 197 -17.39 -31.15 36.84
CA LEU A 197 -16.23 -31.91 37.32
C LEU A 197 -16.49 -32.31 38.79
N GLN A 198 -17.54 -33.08 39.03
CA GLN A 198 -17.68 -33.95 40.19
C GLN A 198 -18.96 -34.79 40.04
N ALA A 199 -18.82 -36.00 39.49
CA ALA A 199 -19.61 -37.19 39.78
C ALA A 199 -19.27 -38.27 38.73
N PHE A 200 -18.64 -39.36 39.20
CA PHE A 200 -18.47 -40.69 38.60
C PHE A 200 -17.79 -40.82 37.23
#